data_AF-A0A7W1ADA9-F1
#
_entry.id   AF-A0A7W1ADA9-F1
#
_cell.length_a   1.000
_cell.length_b   1.000
_cell.length_c   1.000
_cell.angle_alpha   90.00
_cell.angle_beta   90.00
_cell.angle_gamma   90.00
#
_symmetry.space_group_name_H-M   'P 1'
#
loop_
_entity.id
_entity.type
_entity.pdbx_description
1 polymer ?
#
loop_
_entity_poly.entity_id
_entity_poly.type
_entity_poly.pdbx_seq_one_letter_code
_entity_poly.pdbx_strand_id
1 'polypeptide(L)'
;VEEGSESLGAVAETVEDLLQPAGFAREQRPYVPHLTLGRARGRQAKLEGMSVSPPALRFTVSGVEVVESVPGAGGVTYSILETFSF
;
A
#
# COMPACT_ATOMS: atom_id res chain seq x y z
N VAL A 1 4.49 -14.88 -8.84
CA VAL A 1 4.54 -14.16 -7.55
C VAL A 1 5.87 -13.46 -7.51
N GLU A 2 5.89 -12.14 -7.36
CA GLU A 2 7.14 -11.37 -7.24
C GLU A 2 7.77 -11.62 -5.86
N GLU A 3 9.09 -11.51 -5.78
CA GLU A 3 9.86 -11.70 -4.56
C GLU A 3 9.33 -10.79 -3.42
N GLY A 4 9.09 -11.36 -2.24
CA GLY A 4 8.58 -10.63 -1.07
C GLY A 4 7.05 -10.47 -1.00
N SER A 5 6.30 -10.80 -2.05
CA SER A 5 4.83 -10.64 -2.06
C SER A 5 4.12 -11.51 -1.02
N GLU A 6 4.56 -12.74 -0.79
CA GLU A 6 3.97 -13.64 0.21
C GLU A 6 4.21 -13.13 1.63
N SER A 7 5.45 -12.68 1.92
CA SER A 7 5.80 -12.10 3.21
C SER A 7 5.01 -10.83 3.52
N LEU A 8 4.83 -9.94 2.53
CA LEU A 8 3.97 -8.76 2.69
C LEU A 8 2.50 -9.13 2.89
N GLY A 9 2.03 -10.18 2.21
CA GLY A 9 0.67 -10.72 2.42
C GLY A 9 0.46 -11.21 3.85
N ALA A 10 1.41 -11.96 4.40
CA ALA A 10 1.35 -12.46 5.78
C ALA A 10 1.35 -11.31 6.81
N VAL A 11 2.12 -10.24 6.58
CA VAL A 11 2.10 -9.04 7.43
C VAL A 11 0.72 -8.36 7.37
N ALA A 12 0.16 -8.17 6.17
CA ALA A 12 -1.15 -7.55 6.01
C ALA A 12 -2.26 -8.36 6.71
N GLU A 13 -2.28 -9.69 6.53
CA GLU A 13 -3.22 -10.58 7.20
C GLU A 13 -3.09 -10.52 8.72
N THR A 14 -1.86 -10.57 9.25
CA THR A 14 -1.61 -10.47 10.70
C THR A 14 -2.12 -9.15 11.27
N VAL A 15 -1.92 -8.03 10.57
CA VAL A 15 -2.42 -6.71 10.99
C VAL A 15 -3.95 -6.70 11.03
N GLU A 16 -4.62 -7.25 10.01
CA GLU A 16 -6.08 -7.35 10.01
C GLU A 16 -6.61 -8.21 11.15
N ASP A 17 -6.01 -9.38 11.38
CA ASP A 17 -6.39 -10.31 12.45
C ASP A 17 -6.32 -9.64 13.83
N LEU A 18 -5.24 -8.88 14.09
CA LEU A 18 -5.02 -8.20 15.36
C LEU A 18 -5.95 -6.98 15.56
N LEU A 19 -6.34 -6.30 14.47
CA LEU A 19 -7.21 -5.12 14.55
C LEU A 19 -8.71 -5.46 14.55
N GLN A 20 -9.09 -6.63 14.05
CA GLN A 20 -10.47 -7.09 14.08
C GLN A 20 -11.13 -7.03 15.47
N PRO A 21 -10.54 -7.57 16.56
CA PRO A 21 -11.13 -7.48 17.89
C PRO A 21 -11.16 -6.04 18.46
N ALA A 22 -10.35 -5.13 17.93
CA ALA A 22 -10.37 -3.71 18.27
C ALA A 22 -11.46 -2.91 17.52
N GLY A 23 -12.25 -3.57 16.67
CA GLY A 23 -13.38 -2.98 15.96
C GLY A 23 -13.09 -2.52 14.52
N PHE A 24 -11.92 -2.84 13.97
CA PHE A 24 -11.61 -2.57 12.57
C PHE A 24 -12.15 -3.70 11.68
N ALA A 25 -12.91 -3.36 10.65
CA ALA A 25 -13.39 -4.34 9.68
C ALA A 25 -12.25 -4.80 8.77
N ARG A 26 -12.25 -6.08 8.41
CA ARG A 26 -11.31 -6.65 7.44
C ARG A 26 -11.67 -6.23 6.01
N GLU A 27 -10.65 -6.06 5.17
CA GLU A 27 -10.83 -5.96 3.73
C GLU A 27 -11.25 -7.32 3.17
N GLN A 28 -12.28 -7.33 2.31
CA GLN A 28 -12.82 -8.57 1.74
C GLN A 28 -12.13 -8.95 0.43
N ARG A 29 -11.45 -7.98 -0.19
CA ARG A 29 -10.66 -8.21 -1.39
C ARG A 29 -9.31 -8.81 -1.02
N PRO A 30 -8.79 -9.77 -1.80
CA PRO A 30 -7.43 -10.27 -1.60
C PRO A 30 -6.42 -9.13 -1.58
N TYR A 31 -5.48 -9.18 -0.64
CA TYR A 31 -4.38 -8.23 -0.60
C TYR A 31 -3.48 -8.42 -1.84
N VAL A 32 -3.30 -7.34 -2.59
CA VAL A 32 -2.37 -7.28 -3.72
C VAL A 32 -1.37 -6.17 -3.41
N PRO A 33 -0.10 -6.48 -3.08
CA PRO A 33 0.90 -5.45 -2.80
C PRO A 33 1.13 -4.63 -4.07
N HIS A 34 0.97 -3.31 -3.97
CA HIS A 34 1.13 -2.40 -5.11
C HIS A 34 1.50 -1.00 -4.64
N LEU A 35 2.08 -0.21 -5.55
CA LEU A 35 2.29 1.22 -5.36
C LEU A 35 1.35 2.00 -6.27
N THR A 36 0.56 2.91 -5.69
CA THR A 36 -0.27 3.81 -6.49
C THR A 36 0.61 4.87 -7.16
N LEU A 37 0.75 4.82 -8.48
CA LEU A 37 1.54 5.81 -9.25
C LEU A 37 0.74 7.08 -9.60
N GLY A 38 -0.58 6.96 -9.69
CA GLY A 38 -1.45 8.07 -10.06
C GLY A 38 -2.92 7.66 -10.02
N ARG A 39 -3.80 8.65 -10.04
CA ARG A 39 -5.26 8.45 -10.07
C ARG A 39 -5.84 9.26 -11.22
N ALA A 40 -6.51 8.59 -12.15
CA ALA A 40 -7.21 9.26 -13.24
C ALA A 40 -8.48 9.95 -12.70
N ARG A 41 -8.75 11.18 -13.14
CA ARG A 41 -9.98 11.93 -12.80
C ARG A 41 -10.75 12.28 -14.07
N GLY A 42 -12.08 12.14 -14.03
CA GLY A 42 -13.00 12.52 -15.12
C GLY A 42 -13.05 11.60 -16.34
N ARG A 43 -11.97 10.89 -16.66
CA ARG A 43 -11.93 9.87 -17.72
C ARG A 43 -10.94 8.77 -17.37
N GLN A 44 -11.17 7.55 -17.87
CA GLN A 44 -10.23 6.45 -17.71
C GLN A 44 -8.89 6.81 -18.37
N ALA A 45 -7.79 6.66 -17.63
CA ALA A 45 -6.46 6.74 -18.22
C ALA A 45 -6.23 5.46 -19.03
N LYS A 46 -5.95 5.61 -20.33
CA LYS A 46 -5.51 4.52 -21.18
C LYS A 46 -3.99 4.45 -21.13
N LEU A 47 -3.47 3.30 -20.73
CA LEU A 47 -2.04 2.99 -20.81
C LEU A 47 -1.68 2.25 -22.12
N GLU A 48 -2.68 2.03 -23.00
CA GLU A 48 -2.54 1.37 -24.30
C GLU A 48 -1.42 2.04 -25.13
N GLY A 49 -0.42 1.25 -25.56
CA GLY A 49 0.70 1.72 -26.39
C GLY A 49 1.92 2.25 -25.63
N MET A 50 1.85 2.37 -24.29
CA MET A 50 3.05 2.62 -23.48
C MET A 50 3.71 1.29 -23.14
N SER A 51 4.88 1.02 -23.72
CA SER A 51 5.76 -0.04 -23.21
C SER A 51 6.37 0.45 -21.90
N VAL A 52 5.67 0.18 -20.80
CA VAL A 52 6.18 0.50 -19.47
C VAL A 52 7.04 -0.68 -19.03
N SER A 53 8.35 -0.53 -19.18
CA SER A 53 9.34 -1.41 -18.54
C SER A 53 9.87 -0.67 -17.32
N PRO A 54 9.22 -0.80 -16.15
CA PRO A 54 9.76 -0.20 -14.95
C PRO A 54 11.13 -0.83 -14.68
N PRO A 55 12.11 -0.06 -14.18
CA PRO A 55 13.40 -0.63 -13.78
C PRO A 55 13.17 -1.70 -12.72
N ALA A 56 14.03 -2.72 -12.69
CA ALA A 56 14.04 -3.73 -11.64
C ALA A 56 14.53 -3.09 -10.33
N LEU A 57 13.64 -2.40 -9.63
CA LEU A 57 13.90 -1.79 -8.34
C LEU A 57 13.80 -2.88 -7.26
N ARG A 58 14.83 -2.95 -6.42
CA ARG A 58 14.91 -3.88 -5.30
C ARG A 58 15.33 -3.10 -4.08
N PHE A 59 14.72 -3.41 -2.95
CA PHE A 59 15.07 -2.86 -1.66
C PHE A 59 14.78 -3.90 -0.58
N THR A 60 15.45 -3.76 0.55
CA THR A 60 15.17 -4.55 1.74
C THR A 60 14.17 -3.77 2.59
N VAL A 61 13.08 -4.43 2.99
CA VAL A 61 12.12 -3.84 3.93
C VAL A 61 12.76 -3.85 5.32
N SER A 62 12.90 -2.68 5.95
CA SER A 62 13.49 -2.54 7.29
C SER A 62 12.46 -2.39 8.40
N GLY A 63 11.18 -2.25 8.06
CA GLY A 63 10.11 -2.08 9.03
C GLY A 63 8.77 -1.69 8.41
N VAL A 64 7.79 -1.43 9.26
CA VAL A 64 6.44 -0.94 8.94
C VAL A 64 6.19 0.36 9.68
N GLU A 65 5.48 1.28 9.03
CA GLU A 65 5.11 2.57 9.62
C GLU A 65 3.59 2.69 9.73
N VAL A 66 3.11 3.22 10.85
CA VAL A 66 1.72 3.67 10.98
C VAL A 66 1.66 5.11 10.51
N VAL A 67 0.84 5.36 9.48
CA VAL A 67 0.77 6.65 8.82
C VAL A 67 -0.62 7.26 8.99
N GLU A 68 -0.69 8.52 9.41
CA GLU A 68 -1.90 9.32 9.38
C GLU A 68 -2.03 10.04 8.03
N SER A 69 -3.27 10.11 7.52
CA SER A 69 -3.62 10.76 6.26
C SER A 69 -4.69 11.82 6.52
N VAL A 70 -4.32 13.11 6.45
CA VAL A 70 -5.23 14.24 6.68
C VAL A 70 -5.57 14.93 5.34
N PRO A 71 -6.83 14.90 4.88
CA PRO A 71 -7.23 15.61 3.67
C PRO A 71 -7.35 17.12 3.91
N GLY A 72 -6.93 17.93 2.94
CA GLY A 72 -7.02 19.38 2.94
C GLY A 72 -7.26 19.95 1.53
N ALA A 73 -7.34 21.27 1.42
CA ALA A 73 -7.68 21.95 0.16
C ALA A 73 -6.73 21.63 -1.02
N GLY A 74 -5.47 21.25 -0.73
CA GLY A 74 -4.45 20.93 -1.72
C GLY A 74 -4.21 19.44 -1.97
N GLY A 75 -4.95 18.54 -1.32
CA GLY A 75 -4.69 17.10 -1.38
C GLY A 75 -4.64 16.45 -0.01
N VAL A 76 -3.78 15.45 0.16
CA VAL A 76 -3.62 14.71 1.42
C VAL A 76 -2.23 14.97 1.97
N THR A 77 -2.15 15.29 3.27
CA THR A 77 -0.91 15.34 4.03
C THR A 77 -0.74 14.03 4.78
N TYR A 78 0.47 13.47 4.74
CA TYR A 78 0.83 12.25 5.44
C TYR A 78 1.85 12.55 6.55
N SER A 79 1.67 11.92 7.71
CA SER A 79 2.62 11.96 8.83
C SER A 79 2.80 10.57 9.41
N ILE A 80 4.05 10.22 9.74
CA ILE A 80 4.37 8.99 10.45
C ILE A 80 3.97 9.17 11.92
N LEU A 81 3.14 8.28 12.44
CA LEU A 81 2.77 8.23 13.84
C LEU A 81 3.71 7.34 14.65
N GLU A 82 4.15 6.21 14.07
CA GLU A 82 5.00 5.22 14.72
C GLU A 82 5.76 4.38 13.67
N THR A 83 6.96 3.91 14.02
CA THR A 83 7.80 3.05 13.17
C THR A 83 8.20 1.77 13.91
N PHE A 84 7.95 0.62 13.28
CA PHE A 84 8.30 -0.71 13.79
C PHE A 84 9.37 -1.33 12.91
N SER A 85 10.60 -1.44 13.41
CA SER A 85 11.70 -2.10 12.68
C SER A 85 11.64 -3.62 12.77
N PHE A 86 12.21 -4.30 11.76
CA PHE A 86 12.38 -5.75 11.73
C PHE A 86 13.75 -6.20 12.24
#